data_AF-A0A497D1D4-F1
#
_entry.id   AF-A0A497D1D4-F1
#
_cell.length_a   1.000
_cell.length_b   1.000
_cell.length_c   1.000
_cell.angle_alpha   90.00
_cell.angle_beta   90.00
_cell.angle_gamma   90.00
#
_symmetry.space_group_name_H-M   'P 1'
#
loop_
_entity.id
_entity.type
_entity.pdbx_description
1 polymer ?
#
loop_
_entity_poly.entity_id
_entity_poly.type
_entity_poly.pdbx_seq_one_letter_code
_entity_poly.pdbx_strand_id
1 'polypeptide(L)' 'MLTINPQKIETVKLHSYLLSSVAPRPIALASTIDENGRPNLSPFSFFNVFSA' A
#
# COMPACT_ATOMS: atom_id res chain seq x y z
N MET A 1 22.36 5.59 -15.21
CA MET A 1 21.18 5.61 -14.32
C MET A 1 20.01 5.04 -15.09
N LEU A 2 19.22 4.15 -14.50
CA LEU A 2 18.00 3.63 -15.16
C LEU A 2 16.91 4.70 -15.08
N THR A 3 16.32 5.06 -16.21
CA THR A 3 15.17 5.97 -16.29
C THR A 3 13.93 5.18 -16.68
N ILE A 4 12.87 5.31 -15.90
CA ILE A 4 11.61 4.59 -16.10
C ILE A 4 10.51 5.62 -16.34
N ASN A 5 9.78 5.50 -17.47
CA ASN A 5 8.56 6.25 -17.69
C ASN A 5 7.37 5.42 -17.17
N PRO A 6 6.67 5.85 -16.11
CA PRO A 6 5.57 5.09 -15.50
C PRO A 6 4.37 4.89 -16.44
N GLN A 7 4.19 5.74 -17.45
CA GLN A 7 3.12 5.61 -18.44
C GLN A 7 3.39 4.51 -19.49
N LYS A 8 4.63 4.01 -19.57
CA LYS A 8 5.08 3.05 -20.58
C LYS A 8 5.33 1.64 -20.03
N ILE A 9 4.98 1.37 -18.77
CA ILE A 9 5.16 0.07 -18.14
C ILE A 9 3.85 -0.43 -17.56
N GLU A 10 3.73 -1.75 -17.43
CA GLU A 10 2.56 -2.38 -16.81
C GLU A 10 2.45 -2.04 -15.32
N THR A 11 1.21 -1.95 -14.83
CA THR A 11 0.90 -1.60 -13.44
C THR A 11 1.55 -2.54 -12.43
N VAL A 12 1.61 -3.85 -12.72
CA VAL A 12 2.25 -4.84 -11.83
C VAL A 12 3.72 -4.52 -11.62
N LYS A 13 4.43 -4.16 -12.71
CA LYS A 13 5.85 -3.84 -12.66
C LYS A 13 6.10 -2.51 -11.93
N LEU A 14 5.27 -1.50 -12.19
CA LEU A 14 5.32 -0.23 -11.47
C LEU A 14 5.08 -0.43 -9.96
N HIS A 15 4.09 -1.24 -9.61
CA HIS A 15 3.77 -1.57 -8.22
C HIS A 15 4.96 -2.23 -7.49
N SER A 16 5.64 -3.21 -8.11
CA SER A 16 6.84 -3.82 -7.55
C SER A 16 7.98 -2.81 -7.33
N TYR A 17 8.18 -1.86 -8.26
CA TYR A 17 9.16 -0.80 -8.09
C TYR A 17 8.82 0.12 -6.90
N LEU A 18 7.56 0.52 -6.75
CA LEU A 18 7.12 1.35 -5.63
C LEU A 18 7.27 0.62 -4.28
N LEU A 19 6.89 -0.67 -4.22
CA LEU A 19 7.00 -1.48 -3.01
C LEU A 19 8.44 -1.67 -2.54
N SER A 20 9.42 -1.72 -3.45
CA SER A 20 10.83 -1.89 -3.10
C SER A 20 11.57 -0.56 -2.89
N SER A 21 11.18 0.50 -3.60
CA SER A 21 11.86 1.80 -3.55
C SER A 21 11.40 2.69 -2.40
N VAL A 22 10.14 2.57 -1.97
CA VAL A 22 9.58 3.33 -0.84
C VAL A 22 9.53 2.41 0.38
N ALA A 23 10.64 2.35 1.11
CA ALA A 23 10.83 1.49 2.28
C ALA A 23 11.82 2.13 3.29
N PRO A 24 11.75 1.81 4.60
CA PRO A 24 10.75 0.97 5.25
C PRO A 24 9.37 1.65 5.32
N ARG A 25 8.28 0.86 5.40
CA ARG A 25 6.91 1.39 5.50
C ARG A 25 6.27 0.97 6.83
N PRO A 26 5.56 1.87 7.53
CA PRO A 26 4.76 1.49 8.68
C PRO A 26 3.62 0.55 8.23
N ILE A 27 3.24 -0.36 9.13
CA ILE A 27 2.12 -1.29 8.91
C ILE A 27 0.95 -0.84 9.80
N ALA A 28 -0.16 -0.46 9.18
CA ALA A 28 -1.43 -0.28 9.86
C ALA A 28 -2.16 -1.62 9.94
N LEU A 29 -2.39 -2.11 11.16
CA LEU A 29 -3.23 -3.28 11.40
C LEU A 29 -4.68 -2.80 11.62
N ALA A 30 -5.45 -2.73 10.53
CA ALA A 30 -6.79 -2.13 10.54
C ALA A 30 -7.87 -3.18 10.80
N SER A 31 -8.78 -2.88 11.73
CA SER A 31 -9.97 -3.68 12.01
C SER A 31 -11.23 -3.07 11.40
N THR A 32 -12.16 -3.91 10.96
CA THR A 32 -13.50 -3.52 10.50
C THR A 32 -14.54 -4.52 11.02
N ILE A 33 -15.82 -4.17 10.93
CA ILE A 33 -16.95 -5.05 11.23
C ILE A 33 -17.93 -4.94 10.05
N ASP A 34 -18.39 -6.08 9.52
CA ASP A 34 -19.38 -6.10 8.44
C ASP A 34 -20.83 -5.88 8.94
N GLU A 35 -21.78 -5.83 8.01
CA GLU A 35 -23.21 -5.62 8.32
C GLU A 35 -23.83 -6.73 9.19
N ASN A 36 -23.20 -7.91 9.25
CA ASN A 36 -23.66 -9.04 10.05
C ASN A 36 -22.91 -9.13 11.40
N GLY A 37 -22.11 -8.11 11.75
CA GLY A 37 -21.33 -8.08 12.97
C GLY A 37 -20.05 -8.94 12.93
N ARG A 38 -19.62 -9.41 11.76
CA ARG A 38 -18.40 -10.23 11.64
C ARG A 38 -17.16 -9.33 11.66
N PRO A 39 -16.21 -9.52 12.59
CA PRO A 39 -14.98 -8.75 12.63
C PRO A 39 -14.01 -9.17 11.52
N ASN A 40 -13.28 -8.21 10.97
CA ASN A 40 -12.19 -8.41 10.02
C ASN A 40 -10.94 -7.65 10.48
N LEU A 41 -9.76 -8.20 10.21
CA LEU A 41 -8.48 -7.63 10.59
C LEU A 41 -7.49 -7.82 9.44
N SER A 42 -6.83 -6.76 8.98
CA SER A 42 -5.88 -6.87 7.88
C SER A 42 -4.73 -5.86 7.99
N PRO A 43 -3.49 -6.25 7.63
CA PRO A 43 -2.35 -5.36 7.60
C PRO A 43 -2.26 -4.57 6.29
N PHE A 44 -1.96 -3.27 6.38
CA PHE A 44 -1.77 -2.37 5.25
C PHE A 44 -0.46 -1.60 5.37
N SER A 45 0.37 -1.62 4.32
CA SER A 45 1.66 -0.89 4.29
C SER A 45 1.64 0.39 3.47
N PHE A 46 0.56 0.67 2.74
CA PHE A 46 0.33 1.97 2.10
C PHE A 46 -0.37 2.89 3.11
N PHE A 47 0.39 3.28 4.14
CA PHE A 47 -0.11 4.01 5.29
C PHE A 47 0.86 5.14 5.67
N ASN A 48 0.33 6.30 6.00
CA ASN A 48 1.10 7.43 6.52
C ASN A 48 0.20 8.37 7.33
N VAL A 49 0.81 9.25 8.13
CA VAL A 49 0.11 10.29 8.90
C VAL A 49 -0.52 11.32 7.96
N PHE A 50 -1.74 11.74 8.27
CA PHE A 50 -2.39 12.93 7.73
C PHE A 50 -2.78 13.86 8.89
N SER A 51 -2.88 15.17 8.63
CA SER A 51 -3.18 16.17 9.66
C SER A 51 -4.53 15.91 10.36
N ALA A 52 -4.62 16.37 11.61
CA ALA A 52 -5.88 16.53 12.34
C ALA A 52 -6.73 17.65 11.74
#